data_AF-A0A3D5CIP3-F1
#
_entry.id   AF-A0A3D5CIP3-F1
#
_cell.length_a   1.000
_cell.length_b   1.000
_cell.length_c   1.000
_cell.angle_alpha   90.00
_cell.angle_beta   90.00
_cell.angle_gamma   90.00
#
_symmetry.space_group_name_H-M   'P 1'
#
loop_
_entity.id
_entity.type
_entity.pdbx_description
1 polymer ?
#
loop_
_entity_poly.entity_id
_entity_poly.type
_entity_poly.pdbx_seq_one_letter_code
_entity_poly.pdbx_strand_id
1 'polypeptide(L)'
;MLDLTSNAVDLTRAICDIPSVSGDEGHLADLIEQAVGDLPHLEVIRDGDTIIARTNLGRDRRVAIAGHIDTVPINRNVPTRTVDIDGEEFIWGRGT
;
A
#
# COMPACT_ATOMS: atom_id res chain seq x y z
N MET A 1 -7.12 -9.59 -2.27
CA MET A 1 -7.54 -8.39 -3.00
C MET A 1 -7.62 -7.24 -2.02
N LEU A 2 -7.07 -6.08 -2.36
CA LEU A 2 -7.16 -4.87 -1.54
C LEU A 2 -8.48 -4.15 -1.83
N ASP A 3 -9.23 -3.78 -0.79
CA ASP A 3 -10.49 -3.04 -0.94
C ASP A 3 -10.22 -1.53 -0.89
N LEU A 4 -10.18 -0.90 -2.06
CA LEU A 4 -9.94 0.54 -2.21
C LEU A 4 -11.14 1.41 -1.79
N THR A 5 -12.30 0.81 -1.47
CA THR A 5 -13.47 1.52 -0.95
C THR A 5 -13.51 1.57 0.58
N SER A 6 -12.64 0.80 1.25
CA SER A 6 -12.47 0.85 2.69
C SER A 6 -11.84 2.17 3.14
N ASN A 7 -11.94 2.48 4.44
CA ASN A 7 -11.27 3.67 4.97
C ASN A 7 -9.74 3.45 5.00
N ALA A 8 -9.00 4.57 5.06
CA ALA A 8 -7.53 4.53 5.03
C ALA A 8 -6.93 3.66 6.15
N VAL A 9 -7.53 3.66 7.33
CA VAL A 9 -7.04 2.89 8.50
C VAL A 9 -7.13 1.38 8.24
N ASP A 10 -8.24 0.91 7.71
CA ASP A 10 -8.44 -0.51 7.40
C ASP A 10 -7.60 -0.97 6.21
N LEU A 11 -7.47 -0.13 5.17
CA LEU A 11 -6.58 -0.41 4.06
C LEU A 11 -5.11 -0.48 4.50
N THR A 12 -4.68 0.44 5.37
CA THR A 12 -3.33 0.41 5.96
C THR A 12 -3.09 -0.90 6.71
N ARG A 13 -4.02 -1.35 7.57
CA ARG A 13 -3.89 -2.65 8.25
C ARG A 13 -3.75 -3.80 7.25
N ALA A 14 -4.63 -3.84 6.24
CA ALA A 14 -4.59 -4.88 5.22
C ALA A 14 -3.25 -4.91 4.46
N ILE A 15 -2.67 -3.75 4.14
CA ILE A 15 -1.35 -3.64 3.49
C ILE A 15 -0.23 -4.08 4.43
N CYS A 16 -0.18 -3.56 5.66
CA CYS A 16 0.89 -3.82 6.62
C CYS A 16 0.96 -5.30 7.05
N ASP A 17 -0.19 -5.99 7.07
CA ASP A 17 -0.29 -7.41 7.42
C ASP A 17 0.19 -8.35 6.30
N ILE A 18 0.36 -7.84 5.08
CA ILE A 18 0.97 -8.58 3.96
C ILE A 18 2.49 -8.50 4.08
N PRO A 19 3.22 -9.63 4.15
CA PRO A 19 4.68 -9.62 4.10
C PRO A 19 5.20 -8.93 2.83
N SER A 20 6.23 -8.09 3.01
CA SER A 20 6.87 -7.32 1.93
C SER A 20 8.29 -6.95 2.32
N VAL A 21 9.05 -7.92 2.84
CA VAL A 21 10.45 -7.65 3.22
C VAL A 21 11.23 -7.26 1.97
N SER A 22 12.20 -6.34 2.07
CA SER A 22 12.98 -5.90 0.90
C SER A 22 13.50 -7.08 0.06
N GLY A 23 13.11 -7.14 -1.21
CA GLY A 23 13.38 -8.22 -2.16
C GLY A 23 12.32 -9.34 -2.22
N ASP A 24 11.23 -9.24 -1.46
CA ASP A 24 10.10 -10.18 -1.42
C ASP A 24 8.75 -9.44 -1.43
N GLU A 25 8.66 -8.37 -2.22
CA GLU A 25 7.49 -7.50 -2.32
C GLU A 25 6.45 -7.98 -3.35
N GLY A 26 6.82 -8.94 -4.20
CA GLY A 26 6.03 -9.36 -5.37
C GLY A 26 4.56 -9.65 -5.08
N HIS A 27 4.25 -10.32 -3.96
CA HIS A 27 2.86 -10.59 -3.61
C HIS A 27 2.05 -9.31 -3.33
N LEU A 28 2.63 -8.35 -2.59
CA LEU A 28 1.98 -7.07 -2.33
C LEU A 28 1.88 -6.24 -3.61
N ALA A 29 2.91 -6.28 -4.45
CA ALA A 29 2.93 -5.61 -5.74
C ALA A 29 1.80 -6.10 -6.66
N ASP A 30 1.57 -7.42 -6.72
CA ASP A 30 0.48 -8.04 -7.49
C ASP A 30 -0.89 -7.60 -7.00
N LEU A 31 -1.08 -7.53 -5.68
CA LEU A 31 -2.33 -7.09 -5.08
C LEU A 31 -2.61 -5.61 -5.35
N ILE A 32 -1.58 -4.76 -5.34
CA ILE A 32 -1.69 -3.34 -5.68
C ILE A 32 -2.04 -3.19 -7.16
N GLU A 33 -1.29 -3.83 -8.06
CA GLU A 33 -1.53 -3.77 -9.51
C GLU A 33 -2.95 -4.20 -9.86
N GLN A 34 -3.42 -5.33 -9.30
CA GLN A 34 -4.78 -5.81 -9.52
C GLN A 34 -5.81 -4.77 -9.05
N ALA A 35 -5.66 -4.24 -7.83
CA ALA A 35 -6.64 -3.31 -7.27
C ALA A 35 -6.72 -1.99 -8.06
N VAL A 36 -5.59 -1.44 -8.51
CA VAL A 36 -5.59 -0.19 -9.29
C VAL A 36 -5.90 -0.42 -10.78
N GLY A 37 -5.64 -1.63 -11.30
CA GLY A 37 -5.93 -2.01 -12.69
C GLY A 37 -7.42 -2.01 -13.02
N ASP A 38 -8.28 -2.24 -12.01
CA ASP A 38 -9.74 -2.19 -12.16
C ASP A 38 -10.29 -0.75 -12.28
N LEU A 39 -9.45 0.27 -12.11
CA LEU A 39 -9.87 1.67 -12.16
C LEU A 39 -9.73 2.24 -13.59
N PRO A 40 -10.85 2.48 -14.32
CA PRO A 40 -10.81 2.78 -15.76
C PRO A 40 -10.20 4.15 -16.10
N HIS A 41 -9.92 4.99 -15.11
CA HIS A 41 -9.30 6.30 -15.28
C HIS A 41 -7.78 6.27 -15.15
N LEU A 42 -7.19 5.10 -14.83
CA LEU A 42 -5.76 4.90 -14.66
C LEU A 42 -5.19 4.07 -15.81
N GLU A 43 -4.03 4.49 -16.28
CA GLU A 43 -3.10 3.64 -17.02
C GLU A 43 -2.11 3.06 -16.01
N VAL A 44 -2.01 1.73 -15.96
CA VAL A 44 -1.16 1.00 -15.02
C VAL A 44 0.01 0.38 -15.78
N ILE A 45 1.22 0.58 -15.25
CA ILE A 45 2.47 0.06 -15.79
C ILE A 45 3.17 -0.71 -14.67
N ARG A 46 3.64 -1.92 -14.98
CA ARG A 46 4.40 -2.78 -14.07
C ARG A 46 5.85 -2.89 -14.55
N ASP A 47 6.79 -2.72 -13.63
CA ASP A 47 8.23 -2.92 -13.84
C ASP A 47 8.83 -3.60 -12.62
N GLY A 48 9.02 -4.93 -12.68
CA GLY A 48 9.36 -5.73 -11.49
C GLY A 48 8.29 -5.55 -10.40
N ASP A 49 8.70 -5.18 -9.19
CA ASP A 49 7.79 -4.88 -8.07
C ASP A 49 7.40 -3.40 -7.97
N THR A 50 7.77 -2.60 -8.98
CA THR A 50 7.31 -1.21 -9.11
C THR A 50 5.98 -1.15 -9.86
N ILE A 51 5.00 -0.47 -9.28
CA ILE A 51 3.69 -0.21 -9.88
C ILE A 51 3.54 1.29 -10.10
N ILE A 52 3.25 1.69 -11.34
CA ILE A 52 2.96 3.08 -11.70
C ILE A 52 1.51 3.13 -12.16
N ALA A 53 0.69 3.93 -11.49
CA ALA A 53 -0.66 4.24 -11.93
C ALA A 53 -0.77 5.73 -12.24
N ARG A 54 -1.21 6.08 -13.46
CA ARG A 54 -1.27 7.48 -13.90
C ARG A 54 -2.56 7.83 -14.62
N THR A 55 -3.00 9.07 -14.46
CA THR A 55 -4.08 9.66 -15.27
C THR A 55 -3.51 10.38 -16.50
N ASN A 56 -4.28 10.39 -17.60
CA ASN A 56 -3.94 11.09 -18.85
C ASN A 56 -4.86 12.30 -19.10
N LEU A 57 -4.82 13.29 -18.20
CA LEU A 57 -5.75 14.44 -18.20
C LEU A 57 -5.37 15.61 -19.12
N GLY A 58 -4.24 15.53 -19.84
CA GLY A 58 -3.79 16.60 -20.76
C GLY A 58 -3.53 17.95 -20.08
N ARG A 59 -3.18 17.97 -18.78
CA ARG A 59 -2.90 19.20 -18.03
C ARG A 59 -1.43 19.60 -18.17
N ASP A 60 -1.17 20.91 -18.13
CA ASP A 60 0.18 21.48 -18.23
C ASP A 60 1.09 21.15 -17.03
N ARG A 61 0.50 20.67 -15.93
CA ARG A 61 1.21 20.29 -14.71
C ARG A 61 0.74 18.93 -14.21
N ARG A 62 1.68 18.18 -13.63
CA ARG A 62 1.45 16.85 -13.04
C ARG A 62 2.05 16.80 -11.65
N VAL A 63 1.37 16.10 -10.75
CA VAL A 63 1.86 15.73 -9.42
C VAL A 63 2.12 14.23 -9.42
N ALA A 64 3.22 13.82 -8.79
CA ALA A 64 3.53 12.42 -8.51
C ALA A 64 3.44 12.19 -7.00
N ILE A 65 2.78 11.11 -6.59
CA ILE A 65 2.77 10.60 -5.23
C ILE A 65 3.55 9.29 -5.28
N ALA A 66 4.62 9.19 -4.49
CA ALA A 66 5.50 8.03 -4.49
C ALA A 66 5.79 7.58 -3.06
N GLY A 67 5.91 6.28 -2.88
CA GLY A 67 6.28 5.60 -1.64
C GLY A 67 6.83 4.22 -1.98
N HIS A 68 7.55 3.63 -1.05
CA HIS A 68 8.05 2.26 -1.18
C HIS A 68 7.06 1.28 -0.52
N ILE A 69 7.02 0.04 -1.01
CA ILE A 69 6.13 -1.02 -0.49
C ILE A 69 6.90 -2.04 0.35
N ASP A 70 8.22 -1.93 0.38
CA ASP A 70 9.10 -2.82 1.11
C ASP A 70 9.21 -2.44 2.58
N THR A 71 9.67 -3.40 3.37
CA THR A 71 9.78 -3.29 4.81
C THR A 71 11.01 -4.04 5.31
N VAL A 72 11.39 -3.75 6.55
CA VAL A 72 12.37 -4.56 7.27
C VAL A 72 11.79 -5.93 7.68
N PRO A 73 12.64 -6.92 8.05
CA PRO A 73 12.17 -8.21 8.54
C PRO A 73 11.18 -8.12 9.71
N ILE A 74 10.27 -9.09 9.77
CA ILE A 74 9.26 -9.19 10.83
C ILE A 74 9.93 -9.40 12.20
N ASN A 75 9.45 -8.67 13.21
CA ASN A 75 9.90 -8.80 14.60
C ASN A 75 8.71 -8.80 15.57
N ARG A 76 7.86 -9.84 15.52
CA ARG A 76 6.67 -10.01 16.37
C ARG A 76 5.73 -8.78 16.38
N ASN A 77 5.68 -8.08 15.26
CA ASN A 77 4.96 -6.83 15.03
C ASN A 77 3.93 -6.96 13.90
N VAL A 78 3.50 -8.19 13.62
CA VAL A 78 2.35 -8.52 12.76
C VAL A 78 1.50 -9.61 13.46
N PRO A 79 0.17 -9.62 13.28
CA PRO A 79 -0.60 -8.61 12.56
C PRO A 79 -0.61 -7.25 13.30
N THR A 80 -0.94 -6.20 12.56
CA THR A 80 -1.22 -4.88 13.10
C THR A 80 -2.34 -4.96 14.13
N ARG A 81 -2.28 -4.07 15.12
CA ARG A 81 -3.29 -3.98 16.19
C ARG A 81 -3.52 -2.54 16.58
N THR A 82 -4.68 -2.25 17.12
CA THR A 82 -4.91 -0.97 17.79
C THR A 82 -4.25 -1.01 19.18
N VAL A 83 -3.58 0.08 19.54
CA VAL A 83 -3.06 0.31 20.89
C VAL A 83 -3.53 1.68 21.37
N ASP A 84 -3.82 1.80 22.66
CA ASP A 84 -4.08 3.08 23.31
C ASP A 84 -2.77 3.55 23.97
N ILE A 85 -2.36 4.78 23.66
CA ILE A 85 -1.22 5.44 24.29
C ILE A 85 -1.73 6.80 24.79
N ASP A 86 -1.77 6.96 26.12
CA ASP A 86 -2.23 8.18 26.79
C ASP A 86 -3.63 8.66 26.36
N GLY A 87 -4.54 7.72 26.03
CA GLY A 87 -5.91 8.01 25.62
C GLY A 87 -6.08 8.30 24.12
N GLU A 88 -5.02 8.12 23.32
CA GLU A 88 -5.06 8.22 21.86
C GLU A 88 -4.86 6.82 21.23
N GLU A 89 -5.70 6.49 20.25
CA GLU A 89 -5.63 5.22 19.53
C GLU A 89 -4.64 5.29 18.38
N PHE A 90 -3.71 4.33 18.35
CA PHE A 90 -2.71 4.16 17.29
C PHE A 90 -2.88 2.81 16.62
N ILE A 91 -2.59 2.74 15.32
CA ILE A 91 -2.29 1.48 14.65
C ILE A 91 -0.83 1.15 14.94
N TRP A 92 -0.57 -0.01 15.53
CA TRP A 92 0.78 -0.48 15.82
C TRP A 92 1.08 -1.77 15.07
N GLY A 93 2.16 -1.76 14.30
CA GLY A 93 2.71 -2.94 13.65
C GLY A 93 3.91 -2.62 12.78
N ARG A 94 4.27 -3.53 11.88
CA ARG A 94 5.34 -3.31 10.89
C ARG A 94 4.83 -2.42 9.76
N GLY A 95 5.47 -1.27 9.54
CA GLY A 95 5.16 -0.38 8.41
C GLY A 95 3.94 0.53 8.63
N THR A 96 3.44 0.64 9.87
CA THR A 96 2.41 1.60 10.30
C THR A 96 3.07 2.90 10.75
#